data_AF-A0A1G3LA57-F1
#
_entry.id   AF-A0A1G3LA57-F1
#
_cell.length_a   1.000
_cell.length_b   1.000
_cell.length_c   1.000
_cell.angle_alpha   90.00
_cell.angle_beta   90.00
_cell.angle_gamma   90.00
#
_symmetry.space_group_name_H-M   'P 1'
#
loop_
_entity.id
_entity.type
_entity.pdbx_description
1 polymer ?
#
loop_
_entity_poly.entity_id
_entity_poly.type
_entity_poly.pdbx_seq_one_letter_code
_entity_poly.pdbx_strand_id
1 'polypeptide(L)'
;MKSIKKYIFIVLILIFNQLFVNATSFGYWTAKYIINDKAVVIGEGLRLRQEPNVNAQILYKFSFGDEIRILEVRYDNHKYINTVNDIKNYWWKVEIKDNIIGWVFAEYIGYPYYKNENDLIAITWYLENKYDEFLKPLLRIYKEKNLITKYKLYKYVDYNNESNEYEFAWSSGFKKKLKGGIARNFNPNKIEIDNINNLKVIKLTGDFYEGLEAVSPASSFISEVWFSFKNNTIKPIFCNKKMGLPQYHGSVTGIDLKKDDNGNIIQITQIYGYIPMNIDYDYFNSILTKLDEKDKETLKKYYYREDIPKFLPFALDYDNLKPYKEIKLTKEEKDLFNKFYTVGGMGQDESYLTNEKELTKQNKEKLKEIITKKMDYNWLYLFDINIPNDQLQEARNILKKVNYDFKDTTLYHIWNGEQFILKGEYPFSFW
;
A
#
# COMPACT_ATOMS: atom_id res chain seq x y z
N MET A 1 13.13 26.96 -42.05
CA MET A 1 13.39 25.62 -41.43
C MET A 1 13.59 25.61 -39.90
N LYS A 2 13.89 26.73 -39.21
CA LYS A 2 14.05 26.73 -37.73
C LYS A 2 12.74 26.72 -36.92
N SER A 3 11.61 27.16 -37.49
CA SER A 3 10.32 27.20 -36.76
C SER A 3 9.64 25.83 -36.65
N ILE A 4 9.71 24.99 -37.69
CA ILE A 4 9.08 23.66 -37.72
C ILE A 4 9.63 22.73 -36.61
N LYS A 5 10.95 22.77 -36.34
CA LYS A 5 11.56 21.99 -35.25
C LYS A 5 11.08 22.41 -33.86
N LYS A 6 10.74 23.69 -33.66
CA LYS A 6 10.24 24.22 -32.39
C LYS A 6 8.79 23.79 -32.13
N TYR A 7 7.97 23.76 -33.18
CA TYR A 7 6.59 23.26 -33.11
C TYR A 7 6.52 21.74 -32.90
N ILE A 8 7.37 20.95 -33.58
CA ILE A 8 7.45 19.49 -33.35
C ILE A 8 7.87 19.19 -31.91
N PHE A 9 8.80 19.95 -31.34
CA PHE A 9 9.23 19.77 -29.95
C PHE A 9 8.13 20.12 -28.94
N ILE A 10 7.37 21.20 -29.16
CA ILE A 10 6.23 21.58 -28.31
C ILE A 10 5.11 20.53 -28.42
N VAL A 11 4.80 20.03 -29.63
CA VAL A 11 3.80 18.97 -29.83
C VAL A 11 4.24 17.66 -29.18
N LEU A 12 5.53 17.30 -29.25
CA LEU A 12 6.07 16.12 -28.54
C LEU A 12 6.00 16.29 -27.02
N ILE A 13 6.27 17.49 -26.48
CA ILE A 13 6.11 17.78 -25.03
C ILE A 13 4.65 17.69 -24.61
N LEU A 14 3.71 18.16 -25.45
CA LEU A 14 2.28 18.10 -25.16
C LEU A 14 1.74 16.67 -25.26
N ILE A 15 2.21 15.87 -26.21
CA ILE A 15 1.89 14.44 -26.33
C ILE A 15 2.53 13.64 -25.19
N PHE A 16 3.77 13.94 -24.80
CA PHE A 16 4.41 13.32 -23.63
C PHE A 16 3.66 13.69 -22.35
N ASN A 17 3.29 14.96 -22.15
CA ASN A 17 2.49 15.36 -20.99
C ASN A 17 1.12 14.68 -20.97
N GLN A 18 0.42 14.54 -22.10
CA GLN A 18 -0.85 13.79 -22.12
C GLN A 18 -0.71 12.30 -21.79
N LEU A 19 0.43 11.67 -22.12
CA LEU A 19 0.72 10.29 -21.72
C LEU A 19 1.06 10.15 -20.22
N PHE A 20 1.55 11.21 -19.57
CA PHE A 20 1.87 11.23 -18.14
C PHE A 20 0.74 11.80 -17.25
N VAL A 21 -0.17 12.60 -17.81
CA VAL A 21 -1.27 13.26 -17.07
C VAL A 21 -2.41 12.29 -16.69
N ASN A 22 -2.43 11.05 -17.20
CA ASN A 22 -3.43 10.03 -16.80
C ASN A 22 -3.00 9.14 -15.62
N ALA A 23 -1.86 9.41 -14.98
CA ALA A 23 -1.29 8.56 -13.92
C ALA A 23 -1.87 8.77 -12.51
N THR A 24 -2.85 9.67 -12.32
CA THR A 24 -3.39 10.02 -10.99
C THR A 24 -4.66 9.27 -10.59
N SER A 25 -5.08 8.25 -11.34
CA SER A 25 -6.33 7.54 -11.10
C SER A 25 -6.16 6.33 -10.15
N PHE A 26 -6.77 6.45 -8.99
CA PHE A 26 -6.85 5.56 -7.81
C PHE A 26 -6.99 4.04 -8.03
N GLY A 27 -7.27 3.56 -9.25
CA GLY A 27 -7.25 2.14 -9.59
C GLY A 27 -5.83 1.54 -9.72
N TYR A 28 -4.78 2.36 -9.82
CA TYR A 28 -3.40 1.92 -10.04
C TYR A 28 -2.78 1.06 -8.92
N TRP A 29 -3.22 1.22 -7.67
CA TRP A 29 -2.49 0.65 -6.53
C TRP A 29 -2.74 -0.84 -6.32
N THR A 30 -3.99 -1.30 -6.44
CA THR A 30 -4.29 -2.74 -6.36
C THR A 30 -3.75 -3.51 -7.56
N ALA A 31 -3.68 -2.87 -8.74
CA ALA A 31 -2.96 -3.40 -9.91
C ALA A 31 -1.49 -3.70 -9.59
N LYS A 32 -0.83 -2.82 -8.84
CA LYS A 32 0.59 -2.97 -8.52
C LYS A 32 0.85 -4.21 -7.65
N TYR A 33 -0.06 -4.52 -6.71
CA TYR A 33 0.09 -5.69 -5.85
C TYR A 33 -0.21 -7.00 -6.60
N ILE A 34 -1.19 -7.01 -7.50
CA ILE A 34 -1.63 -8.24 -8.16
C ILE A 34 -0.75 -8.65 -9.37
N ILE A 35 -0.06 -7.71 -10.03
CA ILE A 35 0.79 -8.03 -11.18
C ILE A 35 1.92 -8.98 -10.75
N ASN A 36 2.03 -10.10 -11.46
CA ASN A 36 2.88 -11.25 -11.19
C ASN A 36 2.51 -12.07 -9.94
N ASP A 37 1.36 -11.79 -9.33
CA ASP A 37 0.82 -12.56 -8.21
C ASP A 37 -0.30 -13.51 -8.70
N LYS A 38 -0.73 -14.40 -7.80
CA LYS A 38 -1.82 -15.34 -8.04
C LYS A 38 -3.16 -14.73 -7.69
N ALA A 39 -4.15 -14.91 -8.55
CA ALA A 39 -5.56 -14.70 -8.26
C ALA A 39 -6.30 -16.05 -8.30
N VAL A 40 -7.54 -16.07 -7.79
CA VAL A 40 -8.40 -17.26 -7.78
C VAL A 40 -9.66 -17.04 -8.60
N VAL A 41 -10.10 -18.07 -9.32
CA VAL A 41 -11.36 -18.05 -10.05
C VAL A 41 -12.53 -18.23 -9.09
N ILE A 42 -13.47 -17.28 -9.08
CA ILE A 42 -14.62 -17.27 -8.16
C ILE A 42 -15.97 -17.42 -8.87
N GLY A 43 -15.96 -17.46 -10.20
CA GLY A 43 -17.16 -17.53 -11.02
C GLY A 43 -17.18 -18.77 -11.90
N GLU A 44 -18.33 -19.43 -11.96
CA GLU A 44 -18.57 -20.47 -12.95
C GLU A 44 -18.60 -19.84 -14.35
N GLY A 45 -17.88 -20.45 -15.30
CA GLY A 45 -17.91 -20.01 -16.69
C GLY A 45 -16.81 -19.03 -17.11
N LEU A 46 -15.81 -18.75 -16.27
CA LEU A 46 -14.63 -18.00 -16.72
C LEU A 46 -13.92 -18.74 -17.86
N ARG A 47 -13.50 -17.97 -18.87
CA ARG A 47 -12.80 -18.47 -20.06
C ARG A 47 -11.55 -17.64 -20.29
N LEU A 48 -10.43 -18.31 -20.55
CA LEU A 48 -9.24 -17.67 -21.09
C LEU A 48 -9.44 -17.46 -22.58
N ARG A 49 -9.22 -16.25 -23.06
CA ARG A 49 -9.44 -15.88 -24.46
C ARG A 49 -8.19 -15.30 -25.10
N GLN A 50 -8.07 -15.45 -26.41
CA GLN A 50 -6.92 -14.92 -27.14
C GLN A 50 -6.88 -13.38 -27.14
N GLU A 51 -8.05 -12.75 -27.15
CA GLU A 51 -8.22 -11.29 -27.13
C GLU A 51 -9.23 -10.88 -26.05
N PRO A 52 -9.19 -9.62 -25.56
CA PRO A 52 -10.03 -9.13 -24.46
C PRO A 52 -11.48 -8.82 -24.91
N ASN A 53 -12.19 -9.81 -25.46
CA ASN A 53 -13.60 -9.69 -25.83
C ASN A 53 -14.32 -11.05 -25.78
N VAL A 54 -15.65 -11.04 -25.68
CA VAL A 54 -16.47 -12.26 -25.51
C VAL A 54 -16.56 -13.14 -26.76
N ASN A 55 -16.20 -12.62 -27.93
CA ASN A 55 -16.28 -13.32 -29.21
C ASN A 55 -14.96 -13.98 -29.61
N ALA A 56 -13.86 -13.64 -28.92
CA ALA A 56 -12.53 -14.19 -29.19
C ALA A 56 -12.46 -15.70 -28.89
N GLN A 57 -11.54 -16.39 -29.58
CA GLN A 57 -11.27 -17.80 -29.38
C GLN A 57 -11.02 -18.12 -27.90
N ILE A 58 -11.67 -19.18 -27.40
CA ILE A 58 -11.44 -19.70 -26.05
C ILE A 58 -10.21 -20.59 -26.08
N LEU A 59 -9.21 -20.23 -25.29
CA LEU A 59 -7.97 -20.99 -25.10
C LEU A 59 -8.11 -22.00 -23.96
N TYR A 60 -8.87 -21.65 -22.91
CA TYR A 60 -9.04 -22.49 -21.72
C TYR A 60 -10.37 -22.22 -21.00
N LYS A 61 -10.87 -23.21 -20.28
CA LYS A 61 -12.10 -23.13 -19.46
C LYS A 61 -11.73 -23.37 -18.01
N PHE A 62 -11.99 -22.40 -17.15
CA PHE A 62 -11.69 -22.49 -15.73
C PHE A 62 -12.81 -23.17 -14.94
N SER A 63 -12.41 -23.82 -13.86
CA SER A 63 -13.25 -24.27 -12.75
C SER A 63 -13.18 -23.27 -11.60
N PHE A 64 -14.21 -23.27 -10.75
CA PHE A 64 -14.18 -22.51 -9.51
C PHE A 64 -12.99 -22.95 -8.63
N GLY A 65 -12.28 -21.98 -8.08
CA GLY A 65 -11.11 -22.21 -7.24
C GLY A 65 -9.80 -22.43 -8.00
N ASP A 66 -9.79 -22.43 -9.34
CA ASP A 66 -8.54 -22.47 -10.10
C ASP A 66 -7.67 -21.25 -9.77
N GLU A 67 -6.35 -21.45 -9.70
CA GLU A 67 -5.39 -20.36 -9.52
C GLU A 67 -4.85 -19.90 -10.87
N ILE A 68 -4.69 -18.59 -11.05
CA ILE A 68 -4.14 -17.98 -12.26
C ILE A 68 -3.11 -16.92 -11.88
N ARG A 69 -2.08 -16.73 -12.70
CA ARG A 69 -1.10 -15.65 -12.50
C ARG A 69 -1.51 -14.43 -13.29
N ILE A 70 -1.63 -13.27 -12.66
CA ILE A 70 -1.97 -12.03 -13.35
C ILE A 70 -0.70 -11.43 -13.95
N LEU A 71 -0.69 -11.19 -15.26
CA LEU A 71 0.46 -10.60 -15.95
C LEU A 71 0.29 -9.10 -16.17
N GLU A 72 -0.94 -8.69 -16.45
CA GLU A 72 -1.24 -7.32 -16.83
C GLU A 72 -2.64 -6.93 -16.39
N VAL A 73 -2.72 -5.75 -15.80
CA VAL A 73 -3.97 -5.14 -15.38
C VAL A 73 -4.11 -3.82 -16.11
N ARG A 74 -5.11 -3.71 -16.99
CA ARG A 74 -5.36 -2.50 -17.77
C ARG A 74 -6.56 -1.76 -17.19
N TYR A 75 -6.30 -0.60 -16.60
CA TYR A 75 -7.32 0.34 -16.12
C TYR A 75 -7.38 1.62 -16.95
N ASP A 76 -6.35 1.87 -17.73
CA ASP A 76 -6.16 3.06 -18.53
C ASP A 76 -7.05 3.01 -19.79
N ASN A 77 -7.73 4.12 -20.05
CA ASN A 77 -8.36 4.47 -21.33
C ASN A 77 -9.73 3.88 -21.69
N HIS A 78 -10.49 3.28 -20.76
CA HIS A 78 -11.87 2.78 -21.01
C HIS A 78 -12.02 1.74 -22.15
N LYS A 79 -10.99 1.52 -22.97
CA LYS A 79 -10.95 0.70 -24.19
C LYS A 79 -11.13 -0.79 -23.90
N TYR A 80 -10.80 -1.20 -22.68
CA TYR A 80 -10.88 -2.59 -22.21
C TYR A 80 -12.03 -2.81 -21.23
N ILE A 81 -12.92 -1.82 -21.09
CA ILE A 81 -14.13 -1.99 -20.31
C ILE A 81 -15.22 -2.54 -21.22
N ASN A 82 -15.67 -3.76 -20.92
CA ASN A 82 -16.79 -4.36 -21.61
C ASN A 82 -17.91 -4.64 -20.63
N THR A 83 -19.13 -4.69 -21.16
CA THR A 83 -20.27 -5.26 -20.45
C THR A 83 -20.42 -6.72 -20.85
N VAL A 84 -20.37 -7.63 -19.89
CA VAL A 84 -20.61 -9.06 -20.07
C VAL A 84 -21.69 -9.47 -19.08
N ASN A 85 -22.81 -10.02 -19.58
CA ASN A 85 -23.97 -10.38 -18.75
C ASN A 85 -24.43 -9.22 -17.84
N ASP A 86 -24.58 -8.02 -18.41
CA ASP A 86 -24.94 -6.78 -17.70
C ASP A 86 -23.95 -6.31 -16.62
N ILE A 87 -22.77 -6.93 -16.53
CA ILE A 87 -21.70 -6.52 -15.63
C ILE A 87 -20.63 -5.78 -16.43
N LYS A 88 -20.39 -4.52 -16.08
CA LYS A 88 -19.32 -3.70 -16.63
C LYS A 88 -18.03 -3.96 -15.84
N ASN A 89 -17.00 -4.50 -16.48
CA ASN A 89 -15.69 -4.74 -15.84
C ASN A 89 -14.56 -4.76 -16.88
N TYR A 90 -13.33 -4.93 -16.42
CA TYR A 90 -12.10 -4.91 -17.23
C TYR A 90 -11.71 -6.32 -17.69
N TRP A 91 -10.88 -6.38 -18.73
CA TRP A 91 -10.17 -7.59 -19.13
C TRP A 91 -8.72 -7.55 -18.64
N TRP A 92 -8.29 -8.62 -17.97
CA TRP A 92 -6.92 -8.75 -17.47
C TRP A 92 -6.18 -9.84 -18.22
N LYS A 93 -4.89 -9.61 -18.45
CA LYS A 93 -4.02 -10.60 -19.08
C LYS A 93 -3.48 -11.54 -18.01
N VAL A 94 -3.59 -12.82 -18.25
CA VAL A 94 -3.22 -13.84 -17.27
C VAL A 94 -2.45 -14.97 -17.93
N GLU A 95 -1.75 -15.71 -17.08
CA GLU A 95 -1.04 -16.91 -17.43
C GLU A 95 -1.53 -18.07 -16.56
N ILE A 96 -1.74 -19.22 -17.20
CA ILE A 96 -2.08 -20.47 -16.54
C ILE A 96 -0.92 -21.47 -16.71
N LYS A 97 -1.11 -22.71 -16.25
CA LYS A 97 -0.12 -23.79 -16.43
C LYS A 97 0.32 -23.89 -17.89
N ASP A 98 1.56 -24.33 -18.09
CA ASP A 98 2.20 -24.51 -19.40
C ASP A 98 2.39 -23.20 -20.19
N ASN A 99 2.50 -22.06 -19.50
CA ASN A 99 2.72 -20.73 -20.09
C ASN A 99 1.63 -20.33 -21.11
N ILE A 100 0.41 -20.86 -20.98
CA ILE A 100 -0.71 -20.44 -21.83
C ILE A 100 -1.17 -19.06 -21.35
N ILE A 101 -1.03 -18.07 -22.23
CA ILE A 101 -1.31 -16.67 -21.95
C ILE A 101 -2.57 -16.23 -22.70
N GLY A 102 -3.44 -15.48 -22.03
CA GLY A 102 -4.63 -14.91 -22.63
C GLY A 102 -5.31 -13.88 -21.74
N TRP A 103 -6.56 -13.58 -22.04
CA TRP A 103 -7.37 -12.57 -21.38
C TRP A 103 -8.55 -13.21 -20.65
N VAL A 104 -8.83 -12.73 -19.44
CA VAL A 104 -10.01 -13.12 -18.64
C VAL A 104 -10.78 -11.88 -18.21
N PHE A 105 -12.07 -12.05 -17.98
CA PHE A 105 -12.94 -10.97 -17.51
C PHE A 105 -12.83 -10.86 -15.97
N ALA A 106 -12.39 -9.69 -15.49
CA ALA A 106 -11.93 -9.49 -14.12
C ALA A 106 -13.00 -9.70 -13.03
N GLU A 107 -14.28 -9.63 -13.39
CA GLU A 107 -15.39 -9.88 -12.45
C GLU A 107 -15.33 -11.28 -11.81
N TYR A 108 -14.79 -12.25 -12.55
CA TYR A 108 -14.81 -13.67 -12.16
C TYR A 108 -13.56 -14.13 -11.43
N ILE A 109 -12.69 -13.19 -11.04
CA ILE A 109 -11.45 -13.49 -10.33
C ILE A 109 -11.39 -12.67 -9.04
N GLY A 110 -10.77 -13.26 -8.03
CA GLY A 110 -10.60 -12.65 -6.71
C GLY A 110 -9.13 -12.55 -6.31
N TYR A 111 -8.77 -11.42 -5.71
CA TYR A 111 -7.47 -11.17 -5.11
C TYR A 111 -7.53 -9.98 -4.14
N PRO A 112 -6.82 -9.97 -3.01
CA PRO A 112 -6.22 -11.13 -2.38
C PRO A 112 -7.29 -12.17 -2.02
N TYR A 113 -6.86 -13.41 -1.76
CA TYR A 113 -7.77 -14.47 -1.35
C TYR A 113 -7.14 -15.39 -0.31
N TYR A 114 -8.02 -16.05 0.44
CA TYR A 114 -7.72 -17.19 1.29
C TYR A 114 -8.56 -18.37 0.79
N LYS A 115 -7.94 -19.54 0.62
CA LYS A 115 -8.62 -20.76 0.18
C LYS A 115 -8.16 -21.96 1.02
N ASN A 116 -9.10 -22.78 1.43
CA ASN A 116 -8.85 -24.16 1.90
C ASN A 116 -9.79 -25.13 1.15
N GLU A 117 -9.91 -26.38 1.60
CA GLU A 117 -10.75 -27.39 0.94
C GLU A 117 -12.22 -26.97 0.81
N ASN A 118 -12.76 -26.27 1.80
CA ASN A 118 -14.19 -25.99 1.93
C ASN A 118 -14.54 -24.50 1.91
N ASP A 119 -13.59 -23.59 2.15
CA ASP A 119 -13.82 -22.16 2.23
C ASP A 119 -13.00 -21.44 1.17
N LEU A 120 -13.62 -20.46 0.51
CA LEU A 120 -12.93 -19.47 -0.31
C LEU A 120 -13.39 -18.07 0.12
N ILE A 121 -12.44 -17.22 0.49
CA ILE A 121 -12.66 -15.84 0.84
C ILE A 121 -11.82 -15.01 -0.11
N ALA A 122 -12.42 -14.10 -0.86
CA ALA A 122 -11.68 -13.33 -1.85
C ALA A 122 -12.20 -11.88 -1.92
N ILE A 123 -11.29 -10.95 -2.22
CA ILE A 123 -11.69 -9.61 -2.64
C ILE A 123 -11.90 -9.62 -4.14
N THR A 124 -12.98 -8.98 -4.56
CA THR A 124 -13.35 -8.79 -5.95
C THR A 124 -13.60 -7.31 -6.17
N TRP A 125 -13.68 -6.89 -7.42
CA TRP A 125 -13.90 -5.49 -7.72
C TRP A 125 -15.01 -5.29 -8.71
N TYR A 126 -15.82 -4.27 -8.44
CA TYR A 126 -16.96 -3.91 -9.26
C TYR A 126 -16.99 -2.40 -9.53
N LEU A 127 -17.64 -2.01 -10.62
CA LEU A 127 -17.98 -0.63 -10.92
C LEU A 127 -19.41 -0.36 -10.41
N GLU A 128 -19.58 0.59 -9.48
CA GLU A 128 -20.90 0.83 -8.87
C GLU A 128 -21.86 1.57 -9.80
N ASN A 129 -21.34 2.43 -10.68
CA ASN A 129 -22.14 3.06 -11.73
C ASN A 129 -21.33 3.18 -13.04
N LYS A 130 -22.02 3.51 -14.15
CA LYS A 130 -21.39 3.60 -15.48
C LYS A 130 -20.35 4.71 -15.61
N TYR A 131 -20.36 5.69 -14.72
CA TYR A 131 -19.45 6.84 -14.67
C TYR A 131 -18.33 6.68 -13.63
N ASP A 132 -18.38 5.66 -12.78
CA ASP A 132 -17.33 5.40 -11.82
C ASP A 132 -16.11 4.94 -12.60
N GLU A 133 -15.02 5.69 -12.43
CA GLU A 133 -13.72 5.37 -13.01
C GLU A 133 -12.93 4.40 -12.11
N PHE A 134 -13.47 4.07 -10.94
CA PHE A 134 -12.77 3.35 -9.89
C PHE A 134 -13.47 2.06 -9.47
N LEU A 135 -12.71 0.99 -9.53
CA LEU A 135 -13.06 -0.31 -8.99
C LEU A 135 -13.23 -0.24 -7.46
N LYS A 136 -14.36 -0.75 -6.99
CA LYS A 136 -14.73 -0.80 -5.58
C LYS A 136 -14.53 -2.23 -5.05
N PRO A 137 -13.81 -2.40 -3.93
CA PRO A 137 -13.53 -3.72 -3.38
C PRO A 137 -14.75 -4.30 -2.69
N LEU A 138 -14.94 -5.60 -2.90
CA LEU A 138 -16.04 -6.39 -2.38
C LEU A 138 -15.50 -7.72 -1.87
N LEU A 139 -15.58 -7.92 -0.55
CA LEU A 139 -15.27 -9.20 0.08
C LEU A 139 -16.39 -10.19 -0.25
N ARG A 140 -16.03 -11.34 -0.82
CA ARG A 140 -16.94 -12.45 -1.07
C ARG A 140 -16.50 -13.65 -0.26
N ILE A 141 -17.45 -14.30 0.42
CA ILE A 141 -17.22 -15.49 1.22
C ILE A 141 -18.02 -16.62 0.61
N TYR A 142 -17.33 -17.70 0.27
CA TYR A 142 -17.87 -18.91 -0.33
C TYR A 142 -17.63 -20.09 0.60
N LYS A 143 -18.58 -21.02 0.59
CA LYS A 143 -18.42 -22.37 1.13
C LYS A 143 -18.59 -23.34 -0.03
N GLU A 144 -17.56 -24.14 -0.28
CA GLU A 144 -17.37 -24.89 -1.51
C GLU A 144 -17.46 -23.93 -2.70
N LYS A 145 -18.48 -24.07 -3.55
CA LYS A 145 -18.76 -23.17 -4.68
C LYS A 145 -19.89 -22.17 -4.42
N ASN A 146 -20.55 -22.26 -3.27
CA ASN A 146 -21.75 -21.47 -2.98
C ASN A 146 -21.35 -20.14 -2.34
N LEU A 147 -21.74 -19.03 -2.96
CA LEU A 147 -21.59 -17.70 -2.36
C LEU A 147 -22.48 -17.61 -1.12
N ILE A 148 -21.85 -17.49 0.05
CA ILE A 148 -22.54 -17.37 1.33
C ILE A 148 -22.95 -15.92 1.57
N THR A 149 -22.04 -14.98 1.33
CA THR A 149 -22.28 -13.56 1.58
C THR A 149 -21.26 -12.69 0.86
N LYS A 150 -21.57 -11.39 0.73
CA LYS A 150 -20.69 -10.37 0.16
C LYS A 150 -20.77 -9.06 0.95
N TYR A 151 -19.63 -8.41 1.14
CA TYR A 151 -19.51 -7.16 1.89
C TYR A 151 -18.77 -6.10 1.09
N LYS A 152 -19.40 -4.94 1.03
CA LYS A 152 -18.80 -3.70 0.56
C LYS A 152 -17.76 -3.23 1.59
N LEU A 153 -16.52 -3.01 1.15
CA LEU A 153 -15.41 -2.64 2.04
C LEU A 153 -15.14 -1.13 2.02
N TYR A 154 -15.80 -0.40 2.94
CA TYR A 154 -15.69 1.06 3.04
C TYR A 154 -15.43 1.50 4.47
N LYS A 155 -14.68 2.60 4.60
CA LYS A 155 -14.60 3.39 5.82
C LYS A 155 -15.43 4.64 5.63
N TYR A 156 -16.36 4.90 6.54
CA TYR A 156 -17.09 6.15 6.58
C TYR A 156 -16.38 7.11 7.52
N VAL A 157 -16.23 8.35 7.09
CA VAL A 157 -15.69 9.44 7.90
C VAL A 157 -16.79 10.49 8.03
N ASP A 158 -17.32 10.66 9.25
CA ASP A 158 -18.21 11.75 9.58
C ASP A 158 -17.38 12.93 10.11
N TYR A 159 -17.16 13.93 9.25
CA TYR A 159 -16.40 15.13 9.62
C TYR A 159 -17.16 16.06 10.58
N ASN A 160 -18.45 15.83 10.81
CA ASN A 160 -19.25 16.63 11.75
C ASN A 160 -19.19 16.09 13.17
N ASN A 161 -18.61 14.90 13.38
CA ASN A 161 -18.43 14.33 14.71
C ASN A 161 -17.03 14.67 15.22
N GLU A 162 -16.94 15.60 16.19
CA GLU A 162 -15.68 16.08 16.77
C GLU A 162 -14.79 14.98 17.36
N SER A 163 -15.37 13.81 17.65
CA SER A 163 -14.63 12.64 18.12
C SER A 163 -13.77 11.95 17.05
N ASN A 164 -13.91 12.32 15.75
CA ASN A 164 -13.33 11.58 14.63
C ASN A 164 -13.56 10.06 14.74
N GLU A 165 -14.69 9.63 15.34
CA GLU A 165 -15.05 8.22 15.42
C GLU A 165 -15.24 7.68 14.01
N TYR A 166 -14.25 6.91 13.56
CA TYR A 166 -14.29 6.26 12.27
C TYR A 166 -15.26 5.08 12.34
N GLU A 167 -16.47 5.27 11.83
CA GLU A 167 -17.39 4.15 11.62
C GLU A 167 -16.93 3.39 10.37
N PHE A 168 -16.31 2.22 10.58
CA PHE A 168 -16.09 1.30 9.48
C PHE A 168 -17.45 0.71 9.08
N ALA A 169 -18.06 1.26 8.05
CA ALA A 169 -19.36 0.84 7.57
C ALA A 169 -19.22 -0.36 6.62
N TRP A 170 -19.52 -1.55 7.12
CA TRP A 170 -19.61 -2.78 6.33
C TRP A 170 -21.09 -3.13 6.19
N SER A 171 -21.66 -2.97 4.99
CA SER A 171 -23.07 -3.26 4.78
C SER A 171 -23.28 -4.32 3.69
N SER A 172 -24.19 -5.25 3.95
CA SER A 172 -24.76 -6.17 2.95
C SER A 172 -25.81 -5.48 2.06
N GLY A 173 -26.15 -4.22 2.36
CA GLY A 173 -27.04 -3.37 1.57
C GLY A 173 -26.98 -1.91 2.06
N PHE A 174 -26.53 -1.00 1.19
CA PHE A 174 -26.47 0.42 1.51
C PHE A 174 -27.84 1.06 1.22
N LYS A 175 -28.60 1.44 2.25
CA LYS A 175 -29.92 2.12 2.08
C LYS A 175 -29.97 3.54 2.65
N LYS A 176 -28.93 4.03 3.33
CA LYS A 176 -28.95 5.36 3.95
C LYS A 176 -28.07 6.32 3.16
N LYS A 177 -28.69 7.32 2.51
CA LYS A 177 -27.98 8.54 2.08
C LYS A 177 -27.48 9.23 3.36
N LEU A 178 -26.21 9.06 3.68
CA LEU A 178 -25.58 9.76 4.78
C LEU A 178 -25.28 11.19 4.31
N LYS A 179 -25.87 12.19 4.97
CA LYS A 179 -25.64 13.61 4.65
C LYS A 179 -24.28 14.01 5.20
N GLY A 180 -23.34 14.36 4.33
CA GLY A 180 -22.13 15.12 4.71
C GLY A 180 -20.87 14.33 5.06
N GLY A 181 -20.83 13.00 4.90
CA GLY A 181 -19.58 12.23 5.09
C GLY A 181 -19.05 11.63 3.79
N ILE A 182 -17.77 11.29 3.77
CA ILE A 182 -17.12 10.70 2.59
C ILE A 182 -16.84 9.22 2.86
N ALA A 183 -17.33 8.35 1.98
CA ALA A 183 -16.97 6.94 1.97
C ALA A 183 -15.60 6.76 1.29
N ARG A 184 -14.66 6.11 1.98
CA ARG A 184 -13.33 5.77 1.46
C ARG A 184 -13.25 4.26 1.23
N ASN A 185 -12.69 3.86 0.09
CA ASN A 185 -12.47 2.46 -0.23
C ASN A 185 -11.30 1.91 0.59
N PHE A 186 -11.47 0.72 1.17
CA PHE A 186 -10.37 -0.05 1.72
C PHE A 186 -9.82 -0.97 0.65
N ASN A 187 -8.53 -0.89 0.30
CA ASN A 187 -7.93 -1.73 -0.74
C ASN A 187 -7.10 -2.85 -0.11
N PRO A 188 -7.66 -4.06 0.10
CA PRO A 188 -6.94 -5.15 0.75
C PRO A 188 -5.92 -5.73 -0.22
N ASN A 189 -4.74 -6.06 0.29
CA ASN A 189 -3.68 -6.77 -0.42
C ASN A 189 -3.32 -8.11 0.23
N LYS A 190 -3.90 -8.43 1.40
CA LYS A 190 -3.76 -9.73 2.06
C LYS A 190 -5.04 -10.14 2.78
N ILE A 191 -5.37 -11.44 2.73
CA ILE A 191 -6.41 -12.07 3.56
C ILE A 191 -5.77 -13.18 4.38
N GLU A 192 -6.01 -13.20 5.68
CA GLU A 192 -5.62 -14.28 6.57
C GLU A 192 -6.82 -14.71 7.42
N ILE A 193 -6.81 -15.98 7.82
CA ILE A 193 -7.80 -16.55 8.73
C ILE A 193 -7.08 -16.98 10.00
N ASP A 194 -7.64 -16.59 11.14
CA ASP A 194 -7.10 -16.89 12.45
C ASP A 194 -8.23 -17.29 13.42
N ASN A 195 -7.87 -17.78 14.59
CA ASN A 195 -8.78 -18.01 15.71
C ASN A 195 -8.39 -17.11 16.88
N ILE A 196 -9.23 -16.14 17.22
CA ILE A 196 -9.01 -15.23 18.35
C ILE A 196 -10.15 -15.36 19.33
N ASN A 197 -9.85 -15.72 20.58
CA ASN A 197 -10.84 -15.88 21.65
C ASN A 197 -12.01 -16.79 21.26
N ASN A 198 -11.71 -17.92 20.62
CA ASN A 198 -12.67 -18.89 20.06
C ASN A 198 -13.57 -18.34 18.93
N LEU A 199 -13.20 -17.22 18.31
CA LEU A 199 -13.86 -16.68 17.13
C LEU A 199 -13.01 -16.96 15.89
N LYS A 200 -13.64 -17.42 14.80
CA LYS A 200 -13.04 -17.40 13.46
C LYS A 200 -12.90 -15.95 13.03
N VAL A 201 -11.68 -15.50 12.80
CA VAL A 201 -11.36 -14.11 12.45
C VAL A 201 -10.82 -14.03 11.03
N ILE A 202 -11.40 -13.16 10.22
CA ILE A 202 -10.87 -12.74 8.92
C ILE A 202 -10.02 -11.49 9.15
N LYS A 203 -8.72 -11.58 8.90
CA LYS A 203 -7.81 -10.43 8.93
C LYS A 203 -7.60 -9.95 7.51
N LEU A 204 -7.93 -8.68 7.26
CA LEU A 204 -7.67 -8.03 5.98
C LEU A 204 -6.58 -6.99 6.19
N THR A 205 -5.45 -7.13 5.50
CA THR A 205 -4.42 -6.08 5.44
C THR A 205 -4.54 -5.35 4.12
N GLY A 206 -4.41 -4.02 4.16
CA GLY A 206 -4.50 -3.19 2.97
C GLY A 206 -4.40 -1.71 3.28
N ASP A 207 -4.71 -0.89 2.28
CA ASP A 207 -4.58 0.55 2.36
C ASP A 207 -5.94 1.25 2.45
N PHE A 208 -6.06 2.22 3.35
CA PHE A 208 -7.02 3.30 3.27
C PHE A 208 -6.34 4.50 2.65
N TYR A 209 -6.88 5.04 1.56
CA TYR A 209 -6.39 6.31 1.05
C TYR A 209 -7.21 7.47 1.62
N GLU A 210 -6.58 8.35 2.38
CA GLU A 210 -7.17 9.59 2.86
C GLU A 210 -6.63 10.78 2.04
N GLY A 211 -7.45 11.27 1.11
CA GLY A 211 -7.30 12.66 0.67
C GLY A 211 -7.84 13.55 1.78
N LEU A 212 -6.96 14.02 2.68
CA LEU A 212 -7.29 15.11 3.60
C LEU A 212 -7.23 16.41 2.80
N GLU A 213 -8.37 16.86 2.27
CA GLU A 213 -8.45 18.16 1.57
C GLU A 213 -8.08 19.34 2.50
N ALA A 214 -8.08 19.15 3.82
CA ALA A 214 -7.85 20.21 4.79
C ALA A 214 -6.41 20.29 5.35
N VAL A 215 -5.55 19.28 5.18
CA VAL A 215 -4.25 19.22 5.91
C VAL A 215 -3.08 18.78 5.04
N SER A 216 -3.17 18.94 3.71
CA SER A 216 -2.17 18.52 2.69
C SER A 216 -2.56 17.21 1.98
N PRO A 217 -2.41 17.13 0.65
CA PRO A 217 -3.05 16.10 -0.16
C PRO A 217 -2.34 14.75 0.00
N ALA A 218 -3.07 13.71 0.41
CA ALA A 218 -2.71 12.29 0.36
C ALA A 218 -1.89 11.72 1.53
N SER A 219 -2.58 11.34 2.62
CA SER A 219 -2.05 10.38 3.59
C SER A 219 -2.75 9.05 3.36
N SER A 220 -2.06 8.00 2.90
CA SER A 220 -2.62 6.65 2.93
C SER A 220 -2.20 5.96 4.23
N PHE A 221 -3.10 5.16 4.79
CA PHE A 221 -2.82 4.35 5.97
C PHE A 221 -2.89 2.87 5.62
N ILE A 222 -1.80 2.14 5.82
CA ILE A 222 -1.89 0.68 5.87
C ILE A 222 -2.63 0.33 7.15
N SER A 223 -3.68 -0.45 7.03
CA SER A 223 -4.43 -0.96 8.17
C SER A 223 -4.65 -2.46 8.03
N GLU A 224 -4.63 -3.14 9.17
CA GLU A 224 -5.08 -4.51 9.29
C GLU A 224 -6.39 -4.50 10.08
N VAL A 225 -7.49 -4.87 9.42
CA VAL A 225 -8.82 -4.89 10.01
C VAL A 225 -9.20 -6.34 10.30
N TRP A 226 -9.64 -6.59 11.53
CA TRP A 226 -10.05 -7.91 12.00
C TRP A 226 -11.57 -7.99 12.06
N PHE A 227 -12.12 -9.04 11.47
CA PHE A 227 -13.54 -9.33 11.48
C PHE A 227 -13.79 -10.68 12.12
N SER A 228 -14.63 -10.73 13.16
CA SER A 228 -15.26 -11.99 13.52
C SER A 228 -16.18 -12.44 12.39
N PHE A 229 -16.23 -13.74 12.11
CA PHE A 229 -17.17 -14.34 11.16
C PHE A 229 -18.02 -15.40 11.85
N LYS A 230 -19.31 -15.08 12.06
CA LYS A 230 -20.27 -15.95 12.73
C LYS A 230 -21.63 -15.84 12.03
N ASN A 231 -22.31 -16.97 11.84
CA ASN A 231 -23.65 -17.03 11.23
C ASN A 231 -23.73 -16.29 9.88
N ASN A 232 -22.72 -16.47 9.02
CA ASN A 232 -22.62 -15.80 7.72
C ASN A 232 -22.53 -14.26 7.79
N THR A 233 -22.30 -13.70 8.97
CA THR A 233 -22.12 -12.28 9.23
C THR A 233 -20.68 -11.98 9.64
N ILE A 234 -20.13 -10.88 9.12
CA ILE A 234 -18.87 -10.33 9.62
C ILE A 234 -19.16 -9.16 10.58
N LYS A 235 -18.39 -9.06 11.66
CA LYS A 235 -18.40 -7.89 12.56
C LYS A 235 -16.96 -7.45 12.82
N PRO A 236 -16.60 -6.17 12.61
CA PRO A 236 -15.27 -5.68 12.96
C PRO A 236 -15.03 -5.86 14.46
N ILE A 237 -13.88 -6.38 14.84
CA ILE A 237 -13.51 -6.61 16.24
C ILE A 237 -12.25 -5.85 16.65
N PHE A 238 -11.41 -5.46 15.69
CA PHE A 238 -10.21 -4.66 15.92
C PHE A 238 -9.73 -4.03 14.61
N CYS A 239 -9.08 -2.87 14.68
CA CYS A 239 -8.44 -2.23 13.54
C CYS A 239 -7.05 -1.77 13.95
N ASN A 240 -6.02 -2.45 13.43
CA ASN A 240 -4.64 -2.02 13.58
C ASN A 240 -4.29 -1.01 12.50
N LYS A 241 -4.27 0.28 12.85
CA LYS A 241 -3.72 1.34 11.98
C LYS A 241 -2.20 1.23 12.02
N LYS A 242 -1.57 0.70 10.97
CA LYS A 242 -0.11 0.39 10.97
C LYS A 242 0.77 1.57 10.59
N MET A 243 0.32 2.41 9.66
CA MET A 243 1.15 3.46 9.05
C MET A 243 0.28 4.62 8.59
N GLY A 244 0.81 5.84 8.57
CA GLY A 244 0.33 6.95 7.73
C GLY A 244 1.47 7.42 6.82
N LEU A 245 1.22 7.54 5.51
CA LEU A 245 2.23 8.02 4.55
C LEU A 245 2.63 9.48 4.83
N PRO A 246 3.87 9.84 4.45
CA PRO A 246 4.64 10.88 5.08
C PRO A 246 4.36 12.21 4.40
N GLN A 247 3.53 13.03 5.01
CA GLN A 247 3.72 14.47 4.83
C GLN A 247 4.39 15.08 6.04
N TYR A 248 4.24 14.49 7.24
CA TYR A 248 4.91 15.00 8.45
C TYR A 248 5.15 13.90 9.50
N HIS A 249 6.14 13.01 9.32
CA HIS A 249 6.52 11.96 10.29
C HIS A 249 5.55 10.76 10.36
N GLY A 250 5.69 9.81 9.42
CA GLY A 250 4.97 8.54 9.52
C GLY A 250 5.29 7.84 10.85
N SER A 251 4.25 7.33 11.52
CA SER A 251 4.40 6.52 12.73
C SER A 251 4.31 5.04 12.38
N VAL A 252 5.36 4.27 12.66
CA VAL A 252 5.25 2.80 12.64
C VAL A 252 4.47 2.37 13.86
N THR A 253 3.44 1.55 13.67
CA THR A 253 2.63 1.03 14.77
C THR A 253 2.99 -0.42 15.06
N GLY A 254 3.56 -0.67 16.24
CA GLY A 254 3.73 -2.01 16.80
C GLY A 254 2.46 -2.45 17.53
N ILE A 255 2.27 -3.76 17.70
CA ILE A 255 1.21 -4.30 18.55
C ILE A 255 1.79 -5.27 19.57
N ASP A 256 1.42 -5.06 20.82
CA ASP A 256 1.66 -6.01 21.91
C ASP A 256 0.35 -6.68 22.28
N LEU A 257 0.39 -8.00 22.43
CA LEU A 257 -0.77 -8.82 22.77
C LEU A 257 -0.60 -9.37 24.19
N LYS A 258 -1.48 -8.96 25.10
CA LYS A 258 -1.58 -9.58 26.43
C LYS A 258 -2.61 -10.70 26.38
N LYS A 259 -2.20 -11.89 26.79
CA LYS A 259 -3.04 -13.09 26.82
C LYS A 259 -3.34 -13.55 28.26
N ASP A 260 -4.46 -14.23 28.45
CA ASP A 260 -4.76 -14.99 29.68
C ASP A 260 -4.08 -16.36 29.66
N ASP A 261 -4.28 -17.14 30.73
CA ASP A 261 -3.69 -18.49 30.89
C ASP A 261 -4.21 -19.50 29.84
N ASN A 262 -5.33 -19.20 29.19
CA ASN A 262 -5.90 -20.01 28.11
C ASN A 262 -5.41 -19.56 26.72
N GLY A 263 -4.54 -18.55 26.66
CA GLY A 263 -4.03 -17.98 25.42
C GLY A 263 -5.00 -17.01 24.73
N ASN A 264 -6.13 -16.66 25.35
CA ASN A 264 -7.06 -15.65 24.81
C ASN A 264 -6.44 -14.27 24.93
N ILE A 265 -6.55 -13.46 23.89
CA ILE A 265 -6.10 -12.08 23.89
C ILE A 265 -7.09 -11.25 24.71
N ILE A 266 -6.67 -10.79 25.88
CA ILE A 266 -7.49 -9.95 26.77
C ILE A 266 -7.24 -8.45 26.56
N GLN A 267 -6.06 -8.11 26.03
CA GLN A 267 -5.70 -6.72 25.73
C GLN A 267 -4.76 -6.66 24.52
N ILE A 268 -4.96 -5.64 23.69
CA ILE A 268 -4.05 -5.23 22.62
C ILE A 268 -3.54 -3.83 22.94
N THR A 269 -2.22 -3.66 22.94
CA THR A 269 -1.59 -2.34 23.02
C THR A 269 -1.08 -1.98 21.63
N GLN A 270 -1.63 -0.94 21.01
CA GLN A 270 -1.06 -0.36 19.79
C GLN A 270 -0.06 0.72 20.17
N ILE A 271 1.15 0.66 19.63
CA ILE A 271 2.23 1.57 19.98
C ILE A 271 2.64 2.34 18.73
N TYR A 272 2.28 3.60 18.65
CA TYR A 272 2.69 4.54 17.60
C TYR A 272 4.09 5.07 17.87
N GLY A 273 4.87 5.24 16.81
CA GLY A 273 6.30 5.58 16.96
C GLY A 273 7.14 4.40 17.43
N TYR A 274 6.65 3.17 17.21
CA TYR A 274 7.23 1.93 17.73
C TYR A 274 8.70 1.76 17.40
N ILE A 275 9.10 2.26 16.24
CA ILE A 275 10.49 2.43 15.85
C ILE A 275 10.58 3.75 15.07
N PRO A 276 11.71 4.45 15.12
CA PRO A 276 11.92 5.61 14.28
C PRO A 276 11.97 5.18 12.81
N MET A 277 11.17 5.80 11.95
CA MET A 277 11.24 5.55 10.49
C MET A 277 12.57 6.03 9.90
N ASN A 278 13.15 7.06 10.50
CA ASN A 278 14.37 7.70 10.08
C ASN A 278 15.27 7.96 11.29
N ILE A 279 16.55 7.64 11.14
CA ILE A 279 17.59 7.99 12.11
C ILE A 279 18.67 8.78 11.37
N ASP A 280 19.06 9.92 11.94
CA ASP A 280 20.23 10.71 11.56
C ASP A 280 21.47 9.83 11.36
N TYR A 281 22.26 10.08 10.31
CA TYR A 281 23.40 9.24 9.94
C TYR A 281 24.44 9.16 11.04
N ASP A 282 24.84 10.30 11.61
CA ASP A 282 25.86 10.36 12.64
C ASP A 282 25.34 9.72 13.93
N TYR A 283 24.07 9.98 14.26
CA TYR A 283 23.43 9.35 15.40
C TYR A 283 23.31 7.83 15.22
N PHE A 284 22.96 7.34 14.04
CA PHE A 284 22.88 5.91 13.72
C PHE A 284 24.26 5.25 13.83
N ASN A 285 25.32 5.86 13.30
CA ASN A 285 26.67 5.34 13.47
C ASN A 285 27.11 5.34 14.93
N SER A 286 26.71 6.33 15.72
CA SER A 286 26.94 6.35 17.17
C SER A 286 26.16 5.25 17.92
N ILE A 287 25.02 4.82 17.40
CA ILE A 287 24.28 3.65 17.90
C ILE A 287 25.04 2.38 17.56
N LEU A 288 25.48 2.23 16.31
CA LEU A 288 26.21 1.04 15.86
C LEU A 288 27.47 0.81 16.68
N THR A 289 28.24 1.84 17.04
CA THR A 289 29.48 1.67 17.82
C THR A 289 29.28 1.07 19.22
N LYS A 290 28.05 1.12 19.74
CA LYS A 290 27.66 0.57 21.05
C LYS A 290 27.11 -0.87 21.00
N LEU A 291 26.91 -1.41 19.80
CA LEU A 291 26.34 -2.74 19.57
C LEU A 291 27.41 -3.80 19.31
N ASP A 292 27.08 -5.07 19.57
CA ASP A 292 27.90 -6.19 19.07
C ASP A 292 27.71 -6.39 17.56
N GLU A 293 28.60 -7.18 16.92
CA GLU A 293 28.55 -7.38 15.46
C GLU A 293 27.24 -8.00 14.97
N LYS A 294 26.62 -8.89 15.77
CA LYS A 294 25.37 -9.54 15.39
C LYS A 294 24.22 -8.53 15.35
N ASP A 295 24.12 -7.70 16.38
CA ASP A 295 23.11 -6.65 16.48
C ASP A 295 23.33 -5.57 15.42
N LYS A 296 24.59 -5.18 15.14
CA LYS A 296 24.92 -4.23 14.05
C LYS A 296 24.40 -4.71 12.71
N GLU A 297 24.72 -5.95 12.33
CA GLU A 297 24.31 -6.51 11.05
C GLU A 297 22.78 -6.65 10.96
N THR A 298 22.14 -7.02 12.08
CA THR A 298 20.68 -7.10 12.16
C THR A 298 20.03 -5.73 12.01
N LEU A 299 20.51 -4.70 12.71
CA LEU A 299 19.94 -3.35 12.63
C LEU A 299 20.17 -2.74 11.24
N LYS A 300 21.36 -2.94 10.64
CA LYS A 300 21.61 -2.54 9.25
C LYS A 300 20.62 -3.21 8.31
N LYS A 301 20.37 -4.52 8.39
CA LYS A 301 19.37 -5.19 7.55
C LYS A 301 18.01 -4.46 7.50
N TYR A 302 17.59 -3.86 8.61
CA TYR A 302 16.30 -3.16 8.71
C TYR A 302 16.34 -1.67 8.37
N TYR A 303 17.45 -0.99 8.69
CA TYR A 303 17.62 0.47 8.53
C TYR A 303 18.37 0.89 7.26
N TYR A 304 18.77 -0.05 6.41
CA TYR A 304 19.76 0.23 5.38
C TYR A 304 19.19 0.73 4.05
N ARG A 305 19.85 1.77 3.53
CA ARG A 305 20.01 2.02 2.11
C ARG A 305 21.46 2.45 1.81
N GLU A 306 22.40 1.51 1.67
CA GLU A 306 23.64 1.83 0.92
C GLU A 306 23.37 1.87 -0.60
N ASP A 307 22.19 1.48 -1.08
CA ASP A 307 21.82 1.81 -2.45
C ASP A 307 21.45 3.30 -2.52
N ILE A 308 21.84 3.95 -3.63
CA ILE A 308 21.37 5.28 -4.00
C ILE A 308 19.88 5.37 -3.64
N PRO A 309 19.45 6.32 -2.78
CA PRO A 309 18.10 6.32 -2.27
C PRO A 309 17.12 6.27 -3.44
N LYS A 310 16.29 5.22 -3.51
CA LYS A 310 15.20 5.15 -4.51
C LYS A 310 14.29 6.40 -4.47
N PHE A 311 14.31 7.06 -3.31
CA PHE A 311 13.70 8.34 -3.00
C PHE A 311 14.76 9.15 -2.26
N LEU A 312 15.24 10.27 -2.81
CA LEU A 312 15.73 11.35 -1.96
C LEU A 312 14.46 11.97 -1.35
N PRO A 313 14.19 11.79 -0.05
CA PRO A 313 13.03 12.41 0.54
C PRO A 313 13.12 13.94 0.42
N PHE A 314 11.96 14.58 0.30
CA PHE A 314 11.53 15.98 0.50
C PHE A 314 12.50 17.09 1.00
N ALA A 315 13.68 16.82 1.55
CA ALA A 315 14.63 17.86 1.94
C ALA A 315 15.46 18.41 0.76
N LEU A 316 15.11 18.01 -0.47
CA LEU A 316 15.35 18.79 -1.68
C LEU A 316 14.15 19.72 -1.99
N ASP A 317 13.57 20.36 -0.98
CA ASP A 317 12.66 21.47 -1.18
C ASP A 317 13.35 22.48 -2.12
N TYR A 318 12.80 22.65 -3.32
CA TYR A 318 13.43 23.38 -4.41
C TYR A 318 13.41 24.89 -4.12
N ASP A 319 12.53 25.34 -3.22
CA ASP A 319 12.55 26.69 -2.67
C ASP A 319 13.62 26.87 -1.60
N ASN A 320 13.92 25.82 -0.83
CA ASN A 320 15.09 25.75 0.06
C ASN A 320 16.39 25.38 -0.68
N LEU A 321 16.38 25.11 -1.99
CA LEU A 321 17.56 25.07 -2.86
C LEU A 321 18.14 26.46 -3.19
N LYS A 322 17.51 27.55 -2.73
CA LYS A 322 18.01 28.92 -2.93
C LYS A 322 19.44 29.17 -2.39
N PRO A 323 19.85 28.67 -1.21
CA PRO A 323 21.25 28.72 -0.75
C PRO A 323 22.17 27.76 -1.52
N TYR A 324 21.62 26.74 -2.18
CA TYR A 324 22.38 25.67 -2.84
C TYR A 324 22.67 25.91 -4.33
N LYS A 325 22.33 27.09 -4.86
CA LYS A 325 22.88 27.59 -6.14
C LYS A 325 24.41 27.66 -6.16
N GLU A 326 25.06 27.51 -5.00
CA GLU A 326 26.50 27.47 -4.85
C GLU A 326 27.12 26.07 -4.96
N ILE A 327 26.30 24.99 -4.96
CA ILE A 327 26.81 23.64 -5.24
C ILE A 327 27.15 23.54 -6.73
N LYS A 328 28.41 23.79 -7.07
CA LYS A 328 28.95 23.59 -8.41
C LYS A 328 29.17 22.10 -8.67
N LEU A 329 28.13 21.42 -9.16
CA LEU A 329 28.31 20.14 -9.84
C LEU A 329 29.07 20.38 -11.14
N THR A 330 30.05 19.53 -11.42
CA THR A 330 30.62 19.44 -12.77
C THR A 330 29.52 19.03 -13.75
N LYS A 331 29.73 19.31 -15.04
CA LYS A 331 28.80 18.90 -16.09
C LYS A 331 28.53 17.39 -16.05
N GLU A 332 29.57 16.58 -15.84
CA GLU A 332 29.46 15.13 -15.76
C GLU A 332 28.62 14.67 -14.56
N GLU A 333 28.82 15.26 -13.39
CA GLU A 333 28.03 14.93 -12.19
C GLU A 333 26.57 15.33 -12.34
N LYS A 334 26.29 16.49 -12.95
CA LYS A 334 24.93 16.96 -13.23
C LYS A 334 24.22 16.06 -14.26
N ASP A 335 24.92 15.68 -15.32
CA ASP A 335 24.39 14.78 -16.35
C ASP A 335 24.13 13.38 -15.75
N LEU A 336 25.03 12.89 -14.90
CA LEU A 336 24.86 11.64 -14.17
C LEU A 336 23.66 11.71 -13.21
N PHE A 337 23.55 12.76 -12.41
CA PHE A 337 22.43 12.96 -11.48
C PHE A 337 21.09 13.02 -12.22
N ASN A 338 20.97 13.85 -13.26
CA ASN A 338 19.73 14.01 -14.04
C ASN A 338 19.36 12.76 -14.86
N LYS A 339 20.34 11.92 -15.21
CA LYS A 339 20.07 10.66 -15.92
C LYS A 339 19.30 9.67 -15.06
N PHE A 340 19.55 9.69 -13.75
CA PHE A 340 18.96 8.74 -12.81
C PHE A 340 17.88 9.36 -11.93
N TYR A 341 17.88 10.68 -11.72
CA TYR A 341 16.87 11.43 -10.99
C TYR A 341 16.12 12.40 -11.88
N THR A 342 14.80 12.36 -11.82
CA THR A 342 13.94 13.40 -12.38
C THR A 342 13.26 14.15 -11.25
N VAL A 343 13.22 15.48 -11.33
CA VAL A 343 12.37 16.31 -10.48
C VAL A 343 10.93 16.14 -10.96
N GLY A 344 10.03 15.71 -10.07
CA GLY A 344 8.61 15.59 -10.37
C GLY A 344 8.02 16.92 -10.86
N GLY A 345 7.32 16.91 -12.00
CA GLY A 345 6.59 18.07 -12.47
C GLY A 345 5.28 18.24 -11.71
N MET A 346 5.03 19.47 -11.24
CA MET A 346 3.88 19.98 -10.47
C MET A 346 4.02 19.90 -8.94
N GLY A 347 4.66 20.92 -8.36
CA GLY A 347 4.36 21.42 -7.01
C GLY A 347 4.70 20.53 -5.82
N GLN A 348 5.34 19.38 -6.04
CA GLN A 348 5.92 18.56 -4.98
C GLN A 348 7.35 18.23 -5.40
N ASP A 349 8.30 18.74 -4.62
CA ASP A 349 9.75 18.64 -4.83
C ASP A 349 10.29 17.26 -4.47
N GLU A 350 9.69 16.22 -5.06
CA GLU A 350 10.15 14.85 -4.93
C GLU A 350 11.02 14.48 -6.13
N SER A 351 12.18 13.89 -5.84
CA SER A 351 13.07 13.34 -6.86
C SER A 351 13.08 11.81 -6.78
N TYR A 352 12.71 11.18 -7.89
CA TYR A 352 12.62 9.72 -7.99
C TYR A 352 13.72 9.15 -8.87
N LEU A 353 14.18 7.96 -8.51
CA LEU A 353 15.12 7.21 -9.33
C LEU A 353 14.38 6.54 -10.50
N THR A 354 14.51 7.06 -11.72
CA THR A 354 13.69 6.62 -12.88
C THR A 354 14.31 5.46 -13.67
N ASN A 355 15.63 5.26 -13.58
CA ASN A 355 16.37 4.30 -14.40
C ASN A 355 17.29 3.39 -13.56
N GLU A 356 16.80 2.88 -12.43
CA GLU A 356 17.59 2.08 -11.49
C GLU A 356 18.34 0.91 -12.16
N LYS A 357 17.68 0.24 -13.10
CA LYS A 357 18.23 -0.93 -13.82
C LYS A 357 19.43 -0.61 -14.69
N GLU A 358 19.68 0.66 -15.00
CA GLU A 358 20.81 1.12 -15.83
C GLU A 358 22.01 1.61 -14.99
N LEU A 359 21.92 1.53 -13.66
CA LEU A 359 23.02 1.93 -12.76
C LEU A 359 24.13 0.88 -12.73
N THR A 360 25.23 1.18 -13.42
CA THR A 360 26.48 0.43 -13.24
C THR A 360 27.03 0.64 -11.83
N LYS A 361 27.80 -0.33 -11.31
CA LYS A 361 28.47 -0.23 -9.99
C LYS A 361 29.28 1.06 -9.85
N GLN A 362 29.98 1.46 -10.90
CA GLN A 362 30.76 2.71 -10.95
C GLN A 362 29.87 3.96 -10.82
N ASN A 363 28.75 3.99 -11.54
CA ASN A 363 27.80 5.10 -11.45
C ASN A 363 27.13 5.17 -10.07
N LYS A 364 26.89 4.01 -9.42
CA LYS A 364 26.41 3.96 -8.05
C LYS A 364 27.35 4.66 -7.07
N GLU A 365 28.63 4.32 -7.10
CA GLU A 365 29.64 4.90 -6.22
C GLU A 365 29.85 6.40 -6.50
N LYS A 366 29.85 6.82 -7.77
CA LYS A 366 29.96 8.24 -8.13
C LYS A 366 28.75 9.06 -7.70
N LEU A 367 27.52 8.52 -7.80
CA LEU A 367 26.33 9.18 -7.29
C LEU A 367 26.32 9.30 -5.77
N LYS A 368 26.76 8.27 -5.04
CA LYS A 368 26.98 8.38 -3.59
C LYS A 368 27.94 9.51 -3.26
N GLU A 369 29.09 9.55 -3.94
CA GLU A 369 30.08 10.61 -3.75
C GLU A 369 29.51 12.01 -4.02
N ILE A 370 28.74 12.18 -5.10
CA ILE A 370 28.06 13.45 -5.43
C ILE A 370 27.12 13.88 -4.31
N ILE A 371 26.28 12.97 -3.82
CA ILE A 371 25.28 13.30 -2.79
C ILE A 371 25.96 13.53 -1.42
N THR A 372 27.01 12.77 -1.07
CA THR A 372 27.73 12.88 0.22
C THR A 372 28.69 14.06 0.29
N LYS A 373 29.43 14.40 -0.78
CA LYS A 373 30.49 15.44 -0.72
C LYS A 373 29.98 16.87 -0.84
N LYS A 374 28.82 17.07 -1.43
CA LYS A 374 28.42 18.39 -1.98
C LYS A 374 27.12 18.91 -1.44
N MET A 375 26.32 18.06 -0.83
CA MET A 375 25.13 18.45 -0.11
C MET A 375 25.50 18.33 1.37
N ASP A 376 25.37 19.42 2.14
CA ASP A 376 25.54 19.43 3.60
C ASP A 376 24.35 18.71 4.25
N TYR A 377 24.11 17.48 3.79
CA TYR A 377 22.87 16.77 3.86
C TYR A 377 23.05 15.62 4.81
N ASN A 378 22.31 15.70 5.90
CA ASN A 378 22.25 14.64 6.88
C ASN A 378 21.53 13.45 6.24
N TRP A 379 22.29 12.39 5.95
CA TRP A 379 21.70 11.17 5.43
C TRP A 379 20.81 10.56 6.50
N LEU A 380 19.58 10.19 6.15
CA LEU A 380 18.72 9.46 7.05
C LEU A 380 18.79 7.97 6.69
N TYR A 381 19.09 7.14 7.68
CA TYR A 381 18.85 5.70 7.57
C TYR A 381 17.36 5.46 7.63
N LEU A 382 16.80 4.93 6.54
CA LEU A 382 15.37 4.71 6.39
C LEU A 382 15.04 3.26 6.72
N PHE A 383 14.07 3.09 7.60
CA PHE A 383 13.54 1.78 7.93
C PHE A 383 12.73 1.20 6.76
N ASP A 384 12.84 -0.11 6.51
CA ASP A 384 11.96 -0.79 5.56
C ASP A 384 10.53 -0.90 6.13
N ILE A 385 9.62 -0.16 5.51
CA ILE A 385 8.23 0.02 5.95
C ILE A 385 7.37 -1.25 5.85
N ASN A 386 7.82 -2.29 5.15
CA ASN A 386 7.06 -3.53 4.96
C ASN A 386 7.50 -4.67 5.91
N ILE A 387 8.28 -4.35 6.94
CA ILE A 387 8.80 -5.31 7.89
C ILE A 387 7.68 -5.86 8.81
N PRO A 388 7.58 -7.20 8.99
CA PRO A 388 6.60 -7.79 9.90
C PRO A 388 6.88 -7.52 11.39
N ASN A 389 5.86 -7.64 12.24
CA ASN A 389 5.90 -7.20 13.65
C ASN A 389 7.01 -7.85 14.49
N ASP A 390 7.35 -9.10 14.21
CA ASP A 390 8.43 -9.83 14.88
C ASP A 390 9.80 -9.20 14.60
N GLN A 391 10.04 -8.78 13.36
CA GLN A 391 11.24 -8.07 12.97
C GLN A 391 11.24 -6.62 13.50
N LEU A 392 10.08 -5.95 13.56
CA LEU A 392 9.95 -4.66 14.26
C LEU A 392 10.34 -4.79 15.74
N GLN A 393 9.87 -5.85 16.40
CA GLN A 393 10.20 -6.15 17.79
C GLN A 393 11.69 -6.39 17.98
N GLU A 394 12.31 -7.16 17.07
CA GLU A 394 13.75 -7.41 17.09
C GLU A 394 14.55 -6.10 16.97
N ALA A 395 14.22 -5.25 15.98
CA ALA A 395 14.86 -3.94 15.80
C ALA A 395 14.72 -3.06 17.05
N ARG A 396 13.51 -2.98 17.62
CA ARG A 396 13.24 -2.22 18.83
C ARG A 396 14.04 -2.75 20.02
N ASN A 397 14.16 -4.06 20.17
CA ASN A 397 14.95 -4.68 21.24
C ASN A 397 16.44 -4.34 21.12
N ILE A 398 16.99 -4.31 19.90
CA ILE A 398 18.37 -3.88 19.65
C ILE A 398 18.56 -2.41 20.05
N LEU A 399 17.66 -1.53 19.61
CA LEU A 399 17.70 -0.10 19.97
C LEU A 399 17.57 0.14 21.50
N LYS A 400 16.81 -0.70 22.21
CA LYS A 400 16.75 -0.67 23.68
C LYS A 400 18.10 -0.98 24.35
N LYS A 401 18.93 -1.86 23.77
CA LYS A 401 20.26 -2.20 24.32
C LYS A 401 21.19 -0.98 24.41
N VAL A 402 20.98 0.00 23.54
CA VAL A 402 21.75 1.26 23.51
C VAL A 402 21.03 2.44 24.17
N ASN A 403 19.96 2.16 24.93
CA ASN A 403 19.11 3.17 25.58
C ASN A 403 18.56 4.21 24.60
N TYR A 404 18.10 3.79 23.41
CA TYR A 404 17.40 4.68 22.50
C TYR A 404 16.11 5.21 23.17
N ASP A 405 15.92 6.53 23.12
CA ASP A 405 14.74 7.19 23.69
C ASP A 405 13.57 7.14 22.70
N PHE A 406 12.58 6.28 22.97
CA PHE A 406 11.42 6.10 22.11
C PHE A 406 10.32 7.08 22.49
N LYS A 407 9.88 7.88 21.52
CA LYS A 407 8.72 8.77 21.63
C LYS A 407 7.42 8.03 21.33
N ASP A 408 7.15 6.97 22.10
CA ASP A 408 5.97 6.13 21.91
C ASP A 408 4.68 6.85 22.26
N THR A 409 3.61 6.58 21.51
CA THR A 409 2.23 6.83 21.95
C THR A 409 1.49 5.51 21.99
N THR A 410 0.72 5.25 23.05
CA THR A 410 0.08 3.94 23.25
C THR A 410 -1.43 4.04 23.35
N LEU A 411 -2.12 3.16 22.61
CA LEU A 411 -3.56 2.95 22.71
C LEU A 411 -3.82 1.56 23.29
N TYR A 412 -4.67 1.51 24.31
CA TYR A 412 -5.02 0.27 25.00
C TYR A 412 -6.42 -0.18 24.61
N HIS A 413 -6.52 -1.37 24.03
CA HIS A 413 -7.78 -1.99 23.69
C HIS A 413 -8.03 -3.20 24.58
N ILE A 414 -9.17 -3.25 25.24
CA ILE A 414 -9.58 -4.35 26.12
C ILE A 414 -10.68 -5.16 25.45
N TRP A 415 -10.54 -6.49 25.52
CA TRP A 415 -11.58 -7.41 25.06
C TRP A 415 -12.82 -7.33 25.96
N ASN A 416 -13.99 -7.06 25.38
CA ASN A 416 -15.26 -6.98 26.13
C ASN A 416 -16.16 -8.21 25.98
N GLY A 417 -15.66 -9.29 25.36
CA GLY A 417 -16.45 -10.47 25.00
C GLY A 417 -16.90 -10.50 23.53
N GLU A 418 -16.87 -9.37 22.83
CA GLU A 418 -17.29 -9.28 21.42
C GLU A 418 -16.27 -8.60 20.51
N GLN A 419 -15.59 -7.56 21.01
CA GLN A 419 -14.63 -6.75 20.29
C GLN A 419 -13.59 -6.15 21.24
N PHE A 420 -12.53 -5.60 20.66
CA PHE A 420 -11.52 -4.83 21.38
C PHE A 420 -11.93 -3.35 21.43
N ILE A 421 -12.31 -2.87 22.62
CA ILE A 421 -12.73 -1.47 22.83
C ILE A 421 -11.54 -0.65 23.32
N LEU A 422 -11.35 0.54 22.77
CA LEU A 422 -10.38 1.52 23.29
C LEU A 422 -10.76 1.90 24.73
N LYS A 423 -9.81 1.80 25.66
CA LYS A 423 -10.00 2.11 27.10
C LYS A 423 -9.12 3.24 27.62
N GLY A 424 -8.16 3.69 26.82
CA GLY A 424 -7.32 4.83 27.18
C GLY A 424 -6.34 5.17 26.07
N GLU A 425 -6.03 6.45 25.98
CA GLU A 425 -4.94 7.02 25.21
C GLU A 425 -4.00 7.68 26.23
N TYR A 426 -2.72 7.32 26.19
CA TYR A 426 -1.72 8.07 26.96
C TYR A 426 -1.15 9.16 26.05
N PRO A 427 -1.15 10.42 26.51
CA PRO A 427 -1.00 11.55 25.62
C PRO A 427 0.36 11.59 24.92
N PHE A 428 0.23 11.84 23.63
CA PHE A 428 1.18 12.49 22.74
C PHE A 428 1.73 13.76 23.41
N SER A 429 2.96 13.74 23.95
CA SER A 429 3.66 14.99 24.24
C SER A 429 4.32 15.46 22.94
N PHE A 430 3.73 16.43 22.26
CA PHE A 430 4.43 17.18 21.22
C PHE A 430 5.70 17.78 21.84
N TRP A 431 6.86 17.36 21.35
CA TRP A 431 8.15 18.02 21.57
C TRP A 431 8.68 18.48 20.22
#